data_AF-A0AAF0E945-F1
#
_entry.id   AF-A0AAF0E945-F1
#
_cell.length_a   1.000
_cell.length_b   1.000
_cell.length_c   1.000
_cell.angle_alpha   90.00
_cell.angle_beta   90.00
_cell.angle_gamma   90.00
#
_symmetry.space_group_name_H-M   'P 1'
#
loop_
_entity.id
_entity.type
_entity.pdbx_description
1 polymer ?
#
loop_
_entity_poly.entity_id
_entity_poly.type
_entity_poly.pdbx_seq_one_letter_code
_entity_poly.pdbx_strand_id
1 'polypeptide(L)'
;MLPFVPRSVAGTKRSHPRGVPPPAPHVEWRASSPGDVRPMAARLLNELSPWWMDRVDTPLAHALRARRGEPMHLAQIATDAHMQMMGCASLADLCAALHWLYPLGWLQPGPDTMQAIWARAGPYTVLFLEHVSSHACDALEVAMVVQALAQAVDASLDPVVYAVLPPYADEAPRKPATVKNRDALVVVDPATAEALLAHFSWDRTGPAWPAARWAKLGADETVRCISQARYDALRREYVAWHKELVAQNTGASKAAVAQAREADQVRAAAYPSHTIVCLVRGSDETAPQIKARLASLGTRAVDYVDVSSSKPTAYVRCTTAEAALALAEALGTGAYVLRGAEQDEYWRAVPLRVQNAARRRSEQSQRT
;
A
#
# COMPACT_ATOMS: atom_id res chain seq x y z
N MET A 1 46.07 -5.64 -44.80
CA MET A 1 45.29 -4.45 -45.21
C MET A 1 45.26 -4.42 -46.73
N LEU A 2 44.11 -4.71 -47.34
CA LEU A 2 43.88 -4.40 -48.75
C LEU A 2 42.74 -3.37 -48.84
N PRO A 3 42.88 -2.35 -49.72
CA PRO A 3 42.01 -1.19 -49.75
C PRO A 3 40.88 -1.30 -50.80
N PHE A 4 39.81 -0.52 -50.56
CA PHE A 4 39.01 0.25 -51.52
C PHE A 4 38.24 -0.45 -52.69
N VAL A 5 36.93 -0.73 -52.47
CA VAL A 5 35.69 -0.08 -53.02
C VAL A 5 35.77 0.59 -54.43
N PRO A 6 34.68 0.83 -55.21
CA PRO A 6 33.46 0.09 -55.63
C PRO A 6 33.31 0.03 -57.19
N ARG A 7 32.21 -0.52 -57.74
CA ARG A 7 31.24 0.19 -58.64
C ARG A 7 30.33 -0.70 -59.49
N SER A 8 29.07 -0.26 -59.56
CA SER A 8 28.12 -0.20 -60.70
C SER A 8 27.69 -1.51 -61.39
N VAL A 9 26.39 -1.84 -61.41
CA VAL A 9 25.29 -1.26 -62.21
C VAL A 9 25.51 -1.46 -63.73
N ALA A 10 24.97 -2.56 -64.25
CA ALA A 10 24.41 -2.75 -65.60
C ALA A 10 23.86 -4.18 -65.62
N GLY A 11 22.54 -4.40 -65.57
CA GLY A 11 21.69 -4.22 -66.74
C GLY A 11 21.63 -5.53 -67.51
N THR A 12 20.53 -6.28 -67.36
CA THR A 12 19.85 -6.98 -68.47
C THR A 12 18.62 -7.72 -67.93
N LYS A 13 17.44 -7.29 -68.37
CA LYS A 13 16.25 -8.13 -68.38
C LYS A 13 16.59 -9.41 -69.16
N ARG A 14 16.63 -10.54 -68.48
CA ARG A 14 16.46 -11.86 -69.10
C ARG A 14 15.34 -12.56 -68.35
N SER A 15 14.23 -12.76 -69.06
CA SER A 15 13.18 -13.69 -68.67
C SER A 15 13.78 -15.08 -68.55
N HIS A 16 13.81 -15.61 -67.33
CA HIS A 16 14.16 -16.99 -67.04
C HIS A 16 12.91 -17.77 -66.62
N PRO A 17 12.90 -19.10 -66.84
CA PRO A 17 11.72 -19.91 -67.04
C PRO A 17 10.92 -20.08 -65.74
N ARG A 18 9.63 -20.38 -65.86
CA ARG A 18 8.79 -20.89 -64.77
C ARG A 18 9.39 -22.21 -64.25
N GLY A 19 10.36 -22.12 -63.36
CA GLY A 19 10.80 -23.19 -62.49
C GLY A 19 9.87 -23.24 -61.28
N VAL A 20 9.44 -24.45 -60.93
CA VAL A 20 8.72 -24.76 -59.69
C VAL A 20 9.46 -24.10 -58.51
N PRO A 21 8.77 -23.41 -57.58
CA PRO A 21 9.43 -22.90 -56.39
C PRO A 21 10.17 -24.05 -55.69
N PRO A 22 11.40 -23.86 -55.18
CA PRO A 22 12.06 -24.90 -54.41
C PRO A 22 11.09 -25.35 -53.31
N PRO A 23 10.99 -26.66 -53.01
CA PRO A 23 10.21 -27.11 -51.87
C PRO A 23 10.72 -26.32 -50.67
N ALA A 24 9.81 -25.58 -50.02
CA ALA A 24 10.10 -24.99 -48.73
C ALA A 24 10.72 -26.11 -47.88
N PRO A 25 11.82 -25.87 -47.16
CA PRO A 25 12.38 -26.91 -46.31
C PRO A 25 11.24 -27.36 -45.40
N HIS A 26 10.80 -28.61 -45.58
CA HIS A 26 10.00 -29.31 -44.60
C HIS A 26 10.90 -29.43 -43.38
N VAL A 27 10.89 -28.40 -42.54
CA VAL A 27 11.30 -28.53 -41.16
C VAL A 27 10.25 -29.46 -40.58
N GLU A 28 10.58 -30.75 -40.50
CA GLU A 28 9.92 -31.63 -39.55
C GLU A 28 10.01 -30.92 -38.22
N TRP A 29 8.86 -30.44 -37.76
CA TRP A 29 8.73 -29.67 -36.54
C TRP A 29 8.96 -30.63 -35.39
N ARG A 30 10.23 -30.83 -35.03
CA ARG A 30 10.58 -31.50 -33.79
C ARG A 30 10.29 -30.51 -32.69
N ALA A 31 9.16 -30.71 -32.03
CA ALA A 31 8.86 -30.08 -30.76
C ALA A 31 10.04 -30.34 -29.82
N SER A 32 10.91 -29.34 -29.64
CA SER A 32 11.65 -29.19 -28.39
C SER A 32 10.59 -29.35 -27.32
N SER A 33 10.67 -30.37 -26.47
CA SER A 33 9.65 -30.65 -25.44
C SER A 33 9.22 -29.32 -24.82
N PRO A 34 7.99 -28.85 -25.09
CA PRO A 34 7.64 -27.49 -24.74
C PRO A 34 7.76 -27.41 -23.23
N GLY A 35 8.53 -26.43 -22.74
CA GLY A 35 8.40 -26.04 -21.34
C GLY A 35 6.93 -25.73 -21.06
N ASP A 36 6.54 -25.71 -19.79
CA ASP A 36 5.16 -25.37 -19.45
C ASP A 36 4.79 -23.98 -20.03
N VAL A 37 3.90 -23.97 -21.05
CA VAL A 37 3.44 -22.76 -21.75
C VAL A 37 2.24 -22.12 -21.05
N ARG A 38 1.71 -22.70 -19.96
CA ARG A 38 0.60 -22.13 -19.20
C ARG A 38 0.89 -20.72 -18.66
N PRO A 39 2.10 -20.40 -18.15
CA PRO A 39 2.41 -19.04 -17.74
C PRO A 39 2.36 -18.03 -18.91
N MET A 40 2.70 -18.48 -20.12
CA MET A 40 2.53 -17.67 -21.33
C MET A 40 1.06 -17.44 -21.63
N ALA A 41 0.27 -18.51 -21.66
CA ALA A 41 -1.18 -18.42 -21.90
C ALA A 41 -1.88 -17.51 -20.86
N ALA A 42 -1.52 -17.59 -19.58
CA ALA A 42 -2.03 -16.70 -18.54
C ALA A 42 -1.75 -15.21 -18.82
N ARG A 43 -0.59 -14.87 -19.41
CA ARG A 43 -0.28 -13.50 -19.84
C ARG A 43 -1.07 -13.12 -21.08
N LEU A 44 -1.17 -14.03 -22.05
CA LEU A 44 -1.83 -13.79 -23.33
C LEU A 44 -3.36 -13.67 -23.20
N LEU A 45 -3.96 -14.29 -22.19
CA LEU A 45 -5.41 -14.28 -21.94
C LEU A 45 -5.96 -12.86 -22.00
N ASN A 46 -5.37 -11.94 -21.23
CA ASN A 46 -5.82 -10.55 -21.22
C ASN A 46 -5.32 -9.78 -22.45
N GLU A 47 -4.08 -10.00 -22.88
CA GLU A 47 -3.43 -9.18 -23.92
C GLU A 47 -4.04 -9.38 -25.31
N LEU A 48 -4.51 -10.59 -25.61
CA LEU A 48 -5.13 -10.94 -26.88
C LEU A 48 -6.66 -10.93 -26.82
N SER A 49 -7.24 -10.61 -25.66
CA SER A 49 -8.68 -10.56 -25.44
C SER A 49 -9.36 -9.48 -26.29
N PRO A 50 -10.49 -9.77 -26.96
CA PRO A 50 -11.30 -8.74 -27.62
C PRO A 50 -11.71 -7.60 -26.69
N TRP A 51 -11.98 -7.89 -25.42
CA TRP A 51 -12.33 -6.88 -24.42
C TRP A 51 -11.18 -5.91 -24.15
N TRP A 52 -9.95 -6.43 -24.09
CA TRP A 52 -8.75 -5.62 -23.87
C TRP A 52 -8.38 -4.79 -25.10
N MET A 53 -8.39 -5.43 -26.27
CA MET A 53 -8.02 -4.80 -27.54
C MET A 53 -8.88 -3.58 -27.88
N ASP A 54 -10.14 -3.55 -27.43
CA ASP A 54 -11.02 -2.39 -27.63
C ASP A 54 -10.67 -1.18 -26.73
N ARG A 55 -9.81 -1.37 -25.72
CA ARG A 55 -9.44 -0.35 -24.73
C ARG A 55 -8.02 0.18 -24.89
N VAL A 56 -7.15 -0.58 -25.55
CA VAL A 56 -5.74 -0.22 -25.70
C VAL A 56 -5.44 0.33 -27.09
N ASP A 57 -4.55 1.31 -27.13
CA ASP A 57 -4.10 1.95 -28.36
C ASP A 57 -2.71 1.43 -28.75
N THR A 58 -2.63 0.16 -29.13
CA THR A 58 -1.39 -0.49 -29.56
C THR A 58 -1.47 -0.96 -31.01
N PRO A 59 -0.34 -1.02 -31.75
CA PRO A 59 -0.32 -1.54 -33.11
C PRO A 59 -0.92 -2.95 -33.23
N LEU A 60 -0.57 -3.84 -32.30
CA LEU A 60 -1.12 -5.19 -32.23
C LEU A 60 -2.65 -5.18 -32.06
N ALA A 61 -3.18 -4.37 -31.14
CA ALA A 61 -4.63 -4.28 -30.91
C ALA A 61 -5.36 -3.72 -32.13
N HIS A 62 -4.78 -2.75 -32.86
CA HIS A 62 -5.35 -2.27 -34.13
C HIS A 62 -5.38 -3.36 -35.20
N ALA A 63 -4.28 -4.09 -35.38
CA ALA A 63 -4.18 -5.17 -36.37
C ALA A 63 -5.20 -6.28 -36.09
N LEU A 64 -5.33 -6.68 -34.83
CA LEU A 64 -6.29 -7.70 -34.39
C LEU A 64 -7.75 -7.25 -34.55
N ARG A 65 -8.06 -5.99 -34.20
CA ARG A 65 -9.41 -5.43 -34.38
C ARG A 65 -9.81 -5.36 -35.84
N ALA A 66 -8.89 -4.96 -36.71
CA ALA A 66 -9.14 -4.83 -38.15
C ALA A 66 -9.49 -6.17 -38.82
N ARG A 67 -9.08 -7.30 -38.23
CA ARG A 67 -9.25 -8.65 -38.79
C ARG A 67 -10.16 -9.56 -37.95
N ARG A 68 -11.05 -8.97 -37.14
CA ARG A 68 -12.02 -9.75 -36.34
C ARG A 68 -12.92 -10.61 -37.22
N GLY A 69 -13.05 -11.88 -36.85
CA GLY A 69 -13.80 -12.89 -37.61
C GLY A 69 -13.05 -13.45 -38.83
N GLU A 70 -11.82 -12.99 -39.11
CA GLU A 70 -11.00 -13.51 -40.19
C GLU A 70 -9.82 -14.35 -39.66
N PRO A 71 -9.37 -15.37 -40.40
CA PRO A 71 -8.16 -16.09 -40.06
C PRO A 71 -6.93 -15.21 -40.15
N MET A 72 -6.16 -15.14 -39.06
CA MET A 72 -4.91 -14.41 -39.01
C MET A 72 -3.74 -15.34 -38.69
N HIS A 73 -2.66 -15.19 -39.45
CA HIS A 73 -1.46 -16.00 -39.30
C HIS A 73 -0.68 -15.58 -38.04
N LEU A 74 -0.39 -16.54 -37.18
CA LEU A 74 0.22 -16.32 -35.85
C LEU A 74 1.63 -15.72 -35.94
N ALA A 75 2.34 -15.93 -37.04
CA ALA A 75 3.63 -15.24 -37.28
C ALA A 75 3.50 -13.71 -37.26
N GLN A 76 2.38 -13.14 -37.70
CA GLN A 76 2.16 -11.68 -37.67
C GLN A 76 2.10 -11.15 -36.24
N ILE A 77 1.54 -11.96 -35.33
CA ILE A 77 1.50 -11.67 -33.89
C ILE A 77 2.88 -11.86 -33.28
N ALA A 78 3.52 -13.01 -33.53
CA ALA A 78 4.82 -13.34 -32.94
C ALA A 78 5.93 -12.34 -33.32
N THR A 79 5.82 -11.67 -34.47
CA THR A 79 6.75 -10.61 -34.89
C THR A 79 6.54 -9.27 -34.21
N ASP A 80 5.43 -9.08 -33.49
CA ASP A 80 5.17 -7.83 -32.77
C ASP A 80 6.13 -7.67 -31.58
N ALA A 81 6.71 -6.47 -31.44
CA ALA A 81 7.69 -6.18 -30.40
C ALA A 81 7.12 -6.34 -28.99
N HIS A 82 5.82 -6.08 -28.79
CA HIS A 82 5.13 -6.29 -27.52
C HIS A 82 5.12 -7.77 -27.13
N MET A 83 4.87 -8.65 -28.09
CA MET A 83 4.83 -10.10 -27.87
C MET A 83 6.19 -10.64 -27.43
N GLN A 84 7.27 -10.14 -28.03
CA GLN A 84 8.65 -10.49 -27.63
C GLN A 84 8.95 -10.02 -26.20
N MET A 85 8.55 -8.79 -25.84
CA MET A 85 8.72 -8.27 -24.48
C MET A 85 7.97 -9.09 -23.42
N MET A 86 6.84 -9.70 -23.77
CA MET A 86 6.09 -10.57 -22.86
C MET A 86 6.71 -11.96 -22.67
N GLY A 87 7.78 -12.26 -23.41
CA GLY A 87 8.51 -13.53 -23.38
C GLY A 87 8.06 -14.52 -24.46
N CYS A 88 7.20 -14.10 -25.40
CA CYS A 88 6.80 -14.93 -26.53
C CYS A 88 7.95 -14.94 -27.56
N ALA A 89 8.95 -15.77 -27.29
CA ALA A 89 10.21 -15.79 -28.02
C ALA A 89 10.14 -16.57 -29.34
N SER A 90 9.12 -17.42 -29.49
CA SER A 90 8.97 -18.25 -30.68
C SER A 90 7.51 -18.40 -31.11
N LEU A 91 7.31 -18.61 -32.40
CA LEU A 91 6.02 -18.95 -32.96
C LEU A 91 5.49 -20.28 -32.40
N ALA A 92 6.38 -21.19 -32.00
CA ALA A 92 6.05 -22.46 -31.36
C ALA A 92 5.35 -22.26 -30.01
N ASP A 93 5.94 -21.42 -29.16
CA ASP A 93 5.39 -21.12 -27.84
C ASP A 93 4.04 -20.41 -27.97
N LEU A 94 3.90 -19.52 -28.97
CA LEU A 94 2.63 -18.87 -29.26
C LEU A 94 1.54 -19.87 -29.63
N CYS A 95 1.79 -20.75 -30.61
CA CYS A 95 0.81 -21.76 -31.03
C CYS A 95 0.41 -22.66 -29.85
N ALA A 96 1.40 -23.11 -29.06
CA ALA A 96 1.15 -23.95 -27.89
C ALA A 96 0.37 -23.22 -26.78
N ALA A 97 0.66 -21.93 -26.54
CA ALA A 97 -0.05 -21.12 -25.55
C ALA A 97 -1.50 -20.81 -25.97
N LEU A 98 -1.75 -20.51 -27.25
CA LEU A 98 -3.11 -20.23 -27.73
C LEU A 98 -4.04 -21.43 -27.62
N HIS A 99 -3.51 -22.65 -27.63
CA HIS A 99 -4.31 -23.86 -27.39
C HIS A 99 -5.04 -23.82 -26.04
N TRP A 100 -4.45 -23.21 -25.02
CA TRP A 100 -5.07 -23.01 -23.71
C TRP A 100 -6.15 -21.93 -23.70
N LEU A 101 -6.19 -21.05 -24.71
CA LEU A 101 -7.14 -19.94 -24.80
C LEU A 101 -8.37 -20.27 -25.63
N TYR A 102 -8.31 -21.26 -26.53
CA TYR A 102 -9.47 -21.68 -27.32
C TYR A 102 -10.71 -22.06 -26.47
N PRO A 103 -10.56 -22.77 -25.32
CA PRO A 103 -11.71 -23.07 -24.48
C PRO A 103 -12.43 -21.82 -23.97
N LEU A 104 -11.77 -20.65 -23.89
CA LEU A 104 -12.36 -19.40 -23.38
C LEU A 104 -13.42 -18.78 -24.30
N GLY A 105 -13.65 -19.35 -25.49
CA GLY A 105 -14.79 -19.04 -26.36
C GLY A 105 -14.63 -17.82 -27.27
N TRP A 106 -13.73 -16.89 -26.96
CA TRP A 106 -13.48 -15.69 -27.78
C TRP A 106 -12.38 -15.87 -28.83
N LEU A 107 -11.64 -16.97 -28.79
CA LEU A 107 -10.60 -17.35 -29.75
C LEU A 107 -10.91 -18.71 -30.34
N GLN A 108 -10.75 -18.87 -31.65
CA GLN A 108 -10.98 -20.12 -32.34
C GLN A 108 -9.76 -20.54 -33.19
N PRO A 109 -9.53 -21.84 -33.37
CA PRO A 109 -8.54 -22.31 -34.33
C PRO A 109 -8.91 -21.86 -35.75
N GLY A 110 -7.92 -21.46 -36.54
CA GLY A 110 -8.12 -21.13 -37.94
C GLY A 110 -8.17 -22.36 -38.85
N PRO A 111 -8.31 -22.15 -40.17
CA PRO A 111 -8.25 -23.22 -41.17
C PRO A 111 -6.90 -23.96 -41.20
N ASP A 112 -5.84 -23.31 -40.75
CA ASP A 112 -4.50 -23.87 -40.58
C ASP A 112 -4.09 -23.78 -39.11
N THR A 113 -3.30 -24.76 -38.66
CA THR A 113 -2.63 -24.82 -37.35
C THR A 113 -1.87 -23.55 -36.97
N MET A 114 -1.41 -22.77 -37.96
CA MET A 114 -0.70 -21.51 -37.77
C MET A 114 -1.61 -20.28 -37.86
N GLN A 115 -2.92 -20.48 -37.85
CA GLN A 115 -3.92 -19.43 -37.91
C GLN A 115 -4.88 -19.51 -36.72
N ALA A 116 -5.37 -18.35 -36.30
CA ALA A 116 -6.45 -18.26 -35.33
C ALA A 116 -7.43 -17.15 -35.73
N ILE A 117 -8.67 -17.28 -35.25
CA ILE A 117 -9.76 -16.36 -35.53
C ILE A 117 -10.19 -15.73 -34.20
N TRP A 118 -10.07 -14.41 -34.11
CA TRP A 118 -10.57 -13.65 -32.97
C TRP A 118 -12.04 -13.33 -33.19
N ALA A 119 -12.88 -13.70 -32.22
CA ALA A 119 -14.27 -13.28 -32.21
C ALA A 119 -14.39 -11.76 -31.98
N ARG A 120 -15.52 -11.18 -32.35
CA ARG A 120 -15.88 -9.84 -31.89
C ARG A 120 -16.14 -9.89 -30.39
N ALA A 121 -15.78 -8.81 -29.68
CA ALA A 121 -16.23 -8.64 -28.31
C ALA A 121 -17.77 -8.64 -28.32
N GLY A 122 -18.39 -9.62 -27.66
CA GLY A 122 -19.82 -9.66 -27.44
C GLY A 122 -20.23 -8.67 -26.35
N PRO A 123 -21.53 -8.60 -26.00
CA PRO A 123 -21.90 -8.02 -24.71
C PRO A 123 -21.11 -8.75 -23.60
N TYR A 124 -20.64 -8.00 -22.62
CA TYR A 124 -19.88 -8.54 -21.51
C TYR A 124 -20.38 -7.94 -20.20
N THR A 125 -20.19 -8.70 -19.13
CA THR A 125 -20.43 -8.28 -17.76
C THR A 125 -19.17 -8.53 -16.95
N VAL A 126 -18.85 -7.60 -16.07
CA VAL A 126 -17.71 -7.74 -15.15
C VAL A 126 -18.24 -8.11 -13.77
N LEU A 127 -17.67 -9.18 -13.22
CA LEU A 127 -17.98 -9.70 -11.91
C LEU A 127 -16.74 -9.64 -11.02
N PHE A 128 -16.93 -9.29 -9.75
CA PHE A 128 -15.93 -9.58 -8.73
C PHE A 128 -16.25 -10.95 -8.13
N LEU A 129 -15.27 -11.85 -8.17
CA LEU A 129 -15.31 -13.14 -7.50
C LEU A 129 -14.31 -13.14 -6.34
N GLU A 130 -14.84 -13.35 -5.14
CA GLU A 130 -14.08 -13.58 -3.91
C GLU A 130 -13.85 -15.09 -3.75
N HIS A 131 -12.63 -15.47 -3.38
CA HIS A 131 -12.22 -16.86 -3.19
C HIS A 131 -12.56 -17.75 -4.40
N VAL A 132 -12.31 -17.27 -5.62
CA VAL A 132 -12.56 -18.05 -6.84
C VAL A 132 -11.76 -19.36 -6.84
N SER A 133 -10.61 -19.37 -6.19
CA SER A 133 -9.74 -20.55 -6.06
C SER A 133 -9.31 -20.79 -4.61
N SER A 134 -9.12 -22.07 -4.29
CA SER A 134 -8.63 -22.52 -2.98
C SER A 134 -7.22 -22.03 -2.63
N HIS A 135 -6.44 -21.66 -3.64
CA HIS A 135 -5.07 -21.17 -3.53
C HIS A 135 -4.86 -20.01 -4.51
N ALA A 136 -3.80 -19.23 -4.32
CA ALA A 136 -3.52 -18.12 -5.22
C ALA A 136 -3.16 -18.64 -6.62
N CYS A 137 -3.98 -18.29 -7.60
CA CYS A 137 -3.94 -18.80 -8.97
C CYS A 137 -3.60 -17.69 -9.97
N ASP A 138 -3.06 -18.06 -11.12
CA ASP A 138 -2.91 -17.12 -12.23
C ASP A 138 -4.23 -16.89 -12.99
N ALA A 139 -4.20 -15.95 -13.94
CA ALA A 139 -5.38 -15.57 -14.71
C ALA A 139 -6.01 -16.73 -15.51
N LEU A 140 -5.19 -17.64 -16.04
CA LEU A 140 -5.67 -18.77 -16.83
C LEU A 140 -6.36 -19.79 -15.92
N GLU A 141 -5.73 -20.14 -14.80
CA GLU A 141 -6.31 -21.04 -13.81
C GLU A 141 -7.66 -20.51 -13.29
N VAL A 142 -7.74 -19.22 -12.97
CA VAL A 142 -9.00 -18.57 -12.57
C VAL A 142 -10.06 -18.67 -13.67
N ALA A 143 -9.69 -18.40 -14.92
CA ALA A 143 -10.63 -18.49 -16.05
C ALA A 143 -11.18 -19.92 -16.21
N MET A 144 -10.32 -20.94 -16.11
CA MET A 144 -10.73 -22.34 -16.18
C MET A 144 -11.67 -22.72 -15.04
N VAL A 145 -11.41 -22.25 -13.81
CA VAL A 145 -12.30 -22.46 -12.66
C VAL A 145 -13.65 -21.79 -12.91
N VAL A 146 -13.69 -20.56 -13.41
CA VAL A 146 -14.94 -19.84 -13.72
C VAL A 146 -15.78 -20.59 -14.76
N GLN A 147 -15.17 -21.11 -15.82
CA GLN A 147 -15.88 -21.93 -16.81
C GLN A 147 -16.45 -23.20 -16.19
N ALA A 148 -15.65 -23.91 -15.38
CA ALA A 148 -16.11 -25.10 -14.68
C ALA A 148 -17.24 -24.81 -13.69
N LEU A 149 -17.19 -23.68 -12.97
CA LEU A 149 -18.26 -23.23 -12.07
C LEU A 149 -19.54 -22.94 -12.84
N ALA A 150 -19.46 -22.20 -13.95
CA ALA A 150 -20.61 -21.87 -14.78
C ALA A 150 -21.28 -23.13 -15.32
N GLN A 151 -20.51 -24.07 -15.88
CA GLN A 151 -21.03 -25.34 -16.40
C GLN A 151 -21.56 -26.27 -15.30
N ALA A 152 -21.00 -26.21 -14.10
CA ALA A 152 -21.49 -27.01 -12.97
C ALA A 152 -22.83 -26.50 -12.43
N VAL A 153 -23.09 -25.20 -12.55
CA VAL A 153 -24.36 -24.55 -12.23
C VAL A 153 -25.38 -24.83 -13.32
N ASP A 154 -25.00 -24.66 -14.59
CA ASP A 154 -25.84 -24.91 -15.75
C ASP A 154 -25.00 -25.53 -16.88
N ALA A 155 -25.22 -26.82 -17.11
CA ALA A 155 -24.47 -27.60 -18.09
C ALA A 155 -24.77 -27.21 -19.55
N SER A 156 -25.80 -26.38 -19.79
CA SER A 156 -26.12 -25.86 -21.12
C SER A 156 -25.35 -24.59 -21.48
N LEU A 157 -24.66 -23.97 -20.52
CA LEU A 157 -23.86 -22.78 -20.76
C LEU A 157 -22.58 -23.12 -21.55
N ASP A 158 -22.28 -22.26 -22.52
CA ASP A 158 -20.98 -22.18 -23.20
C ASP A 158 -20.27 -20.90 -22.76
N PRO A 159 -19.59 -20.92 -21.59
CA PRO A 159 -19.13 -19.70 -20.93
C PRO A 159 -17.95 -19.07 -21.68
N VAL A 160 -18.09 -17.80 -22.05
CA VAL A 160 -17.03 -17.00 -22.66
C VAL A 160 -16.35 -16.16 -21.60
N VAL A 161 -15.04 -16.37 -21.38
CA VAL A 161 -14.25 -15.62 -20.39
C VAL A 161 -13.27 -14.71 -21.12
N TYR A 162 -13.62 -13.43 -21.23
CA TYR A 162 -12.84 -12.45 -21.98
C TYR A 162 -11.56 -12.01 -21.26
N ALA A 163 -11.59 -11.87 -19.93
CA ALA A 163 -10.44 -11.35 -19.18
C ALA A 163 -10.52 -11.72 -17.69
N VAL A 164 -9.36 -11.79 -17.03
CA VAL A 164 -9.22 -11.97 -15.58
C VAL A 164 -8.22 -10.96 -15.04
N LEU A 165 -8.66 -10.11 -14.12
CA LEU A 165 -7.91 -8.98 -13.60
C LEU A 165 -7.77 -9.07 -12.09
N PRO A 166 -6.69 -8.53 -11.51
CA PRO A 166 -6.61 -8.34 -10.06
C PRO A 166 -7.74 -7.42 -9.59
N PRO A 167 -8.32 -7.64 -8.40
CA PRO A 167 -9.42 -6.81 -7.90
C PRO A 167 -8.99 -5.38 -7.56
N TYR A 168 -7.69 -5.19 -7.27
CA TYR A 168 -7.10 -3.88 -7.00
C TYR A 168 -6.49 -3.22 -8.23
N ALA A 169 -6.63 -3.82 -9.42
CA ALA A 169 -6.26 -3.12 -10.63
C ALA A 169 -7.28 -2.00 -10.82
N ASP A 170 -6.82 -0.75 -10.78
CA ASP A 170 -7.56 0.33 -11.41
C ASP A 170 -7.82 -0.11 -12.86
N GLU A 171 -8.98 0.19 -13.46
CA GLU A 171 -9.31 -0.21 -14.85
C GLU A 171 -8.25 0.24 -15.89
N ALA A 172 -7.27 1.05 -15.47
CA ALA A 172 -6.10 1.43 -16.21
C ALA A 172 -5.09 0.27 -16.36
N PRO A 173 -4.52 0.09 -17.57
CA PRO A 173 -3.63 -1.01 -17.87
C PRO A 173 -2.31 -0.89 -17.11
N ARG A 174 -2.15 -1.60 -16.00
CA ARG A 174 -0.83 -1.86 -15.42
C ARG A 174 -0.33 -3.18 -15.95
N LYS A 175 0.94 -3.17 -16.37
CA LYS A 175 1.70 -4.29 -16.94
C LYS A 175 1.29 -5.62 -16.30
N PRO A 176 1.13 -6.70 -17.09
CA PRO A 176 0.87 -8.02 -16.55
C PRO A 176 2.12 -8.52 -15.80
N ALA A 177 2.25 -8.15 -14.53
CA ALA A 177 2.91 -9.04 -13.60
C ALA A 177 2.00 -10.26 -13.46
N THR A 178 2.56 -11.46 -13.47
CA THR A 178 1.85 -12.69 -13.07
C THR A 178 1.50 -12.56 -11.59
N VAL A 179 0.42 -11.84 -11.30
CA VAL A 179 -0.12 -11.67 -9.95
C VAL A 179 -1.02 -12.87 -9.69
N LYS A 180 -0.62 -13.70 -8.72
CA LYS A 180 -1.46 -14.78 -8.24
C LYS A 180 -2.47 -14.21 -7.26
N ASN A 181 -3.76 -14.39 -7.52
CA ASN A 181 -4.82 -13.91 -6.64
C ASN A 181 -5.80 -15.05 -6.33
N ARG A 182 -6.42 -14.97 -5.15
CA ARG A 182 -7.59 -15.80 -4.79
C ARG A 182 -8.90 -15.11 -5.14
N ASP A 183 -8.86 -13.81 -5.35
CA ASP A 183 -9.99 -12.98 -5.75
C ASP A 183 -9.69 -12.35 -7.10
N ALA A 184 -10.71 -12.16 -7.93
CA ALA A 184 -10.51 -11.64 -9.28
C ALA A 184 -11.70 -10.83 -9.76
N LEU A 185 -11.42 -9.85 -10.62
CA LEU A 185 -12.41 -9.28 -11.52
C LEU A 185 -12.39 -10.11 -12.80
N VAL A 186 -13.53 -10.69 -13.17
CA VAL A 186 -13.65 -11.56 -14.33
C VAL A 186 -14.65 -10.98 -15.30
N VAL A 187 -14.27 -10.91 -16.57
CA VAL A 187 -15.10 -10.41 -17.66
C VAL A 187 -15.67 -11.61 -18.39
N VAL A 188 -16.99 -11.77 -18.34
CA VAL A 188 -17.70 -12.91 -18.93
C VAL A 188 -18.86 -12.46 -19.81
N ASP A 189 -19.45 -13.38 -20.58
CA ASP A 189 -20.73 -13.12 -21.25
C ASP A 189 -21.89 -12.96 -20.23
N PRO A 190 -23.00 -12.29 -20.62
CA PRO A 190 -24.10 -12.00 -19.70
C PRO A 190 -24.78 -13.25 -19.12
N ALA A 191 -24.91 -14.33 -19.88
CA ALA A 191 -25.59 -15.55 -19.41
C ALA A 191 -24.77 -16.23 -18.30
N THR A 192 -23.45 -16.33 -18.50
CA THR A 192 -22.53 -16.77 -17.46
C THR A 192 -22.61 -15.87 -16.22
N ALA A 193 -22.66 -14.55 -16.41
CA ALA A 193 -22.74 -13.63 -15.29
C ALA A 193 -24.02 -13.79 -14.46
N GLU A 194 -25.17 -13.89 -15.11
CA GLU A 194 -26.47 -14.10 -14.47
C GLU A 194 -26.50 -15.41 -13.68
N ALA A 195 -26.01 -16.51 -14.26
CA ALA A 195 -25.94 -17.80 -13.62
C ALA A 195 -25.06 -17.76 -12.35
N LEU A 196 -23.86 -17.18 -12.45
CA LEU A 196 -22.93 -17.06 -11.32
C LEU A 196 -23.47 -16.14 -10.22
N LEU A 197 -24.07 -15.00 -10.57
CA LEU A 197 -24.68 -14.08 -9.61
C LEU A 197 -25.87 -14.72 -8.87
N ALA A 198 -26.68 -15.53 -9.56
CA ALA A 198 -27.81 -16.19 -8.95
C ALA A 198 -27.40 -17.24 -7.90
N HIS A 199 -26.28 -17.94 -8.14
CA HIS A 199 -25.85 -19.07 -7.32
C HIS A 199 -24.80 -18.72 -6.27
N PHE A 200 -23.93 -17.75 -6.56
CA PHE A 200 -22.81 -17.35 -5.69
C PHE A 200 -22.96 -15.94 -5.14
N SER A 201 -24.16 -15.35 -5.15
CA SER A 201 -24.39 -13.99 -4.64
C SER A 201 -23.78 -13.76 -3.26
N TRP A 202 -23.02 -12.67 -3.13
CA TRP A 202 -22.38 -12.25 -1.87
C TRP A 202 -23.38 -11.88 -0.76
N ASP A 203 -24.57 -11.41 -1.14
CA ASP A 203 -25.62 -10.99 -0.18
C ASP A 203 -26.44 -12.17 0.36
N ARG A 204 -26.31 -13.36 -0.26
CA ARG A 204 -26.98 -14.57 0.22
C ARG A 204 -26.00 -15.39 1.04
N THR A 205 -26.48 -15.99 2.14
CA THR A 205 -25.87 -17.25 2.58
C THR A 205 -26.09 -18.22 1.43
N GLY A 206 -25.06 -18.38 0.61
CA GLY A 206 -25.09 -19.25 -0.56
C GLY A 206 -25.68 -20.61 -0.17
N PRO A 207 -26.34 -21.30 -1.10
CA PRO A 207 -26.93 -22.59 -0.79
C PRO A 207 -25.86 -23.51 -0.18
N ALA A 208 -26.24 -24.34 0.80
CA ALA A 208 -25.33 -25.29 1.43
C ALA A 208 -24.97 -26.39 0.42
N TRP A 209 -23.94 -26.15 -0.40
CA TRP A 209 -23.47 -27.12 -1.38
C TRP A 209 -22.34 -27.94 -0.77
N PRO A 210 -22.23 -29.23 -1.11
CA PRO A 210 -21.16 -30.06 -0.59
C PRO A 210 -19.80 -29.54 -1.10
N ALA A 211 -18.97 -29.03 -0.18
CA ALA A 211 -17.62 -28.50 -0.43
C ALA A 211 -16.76 -29.42 -1.33
N ALA A 212 -16.97 -30.74 -1.22
CA ALA A 212 -16.30 -31.74 -2.04
C ALA A 212 -16.56 -31.63 -3.56
N ARG A 213 -17.69 -31.03 -3.99
CA ARG A 213 -18.00 -30.83 -5.41
C ARG A 213 -17.17 -29.69 -6.00
N TRP A 214 -16.99 -28.60 -5.28
CA TRP A 214 -16.25 -27.41 -5.73
C TRP A 214 -14.73 -27.59 -5.63
N ALA A 215 -14.25 -28.26 -4.59
CA ALA A 215 -12.83 -28.58 -4.45
C ALA A 215 -12.29 -29.38 -5.66
N LYS A 216 -13.12 -30.26 -6.26
CA LYS A 216 -12.77 -30.98 -7.49
C LYS A 216 -12.66 -30.08 -8.72
N LEU A 217 -13.33 -28.93 -8.72
CA LEU A 217 -13.26 -27.92 -9.78
C LEU A 217 -12.16 -26.88 -9.52
N GLY A 218 -11.40 -27.00 -8.43
CA GLY A 218 -10.36 -26.04 -8.03
C GLY A 218 -10.87 -24.79 -7.29
N ALA A 219 -12.19 -24.67 -7.13
CA ALA A 219 -12.83 -23.53 -6.46
C ALA A 219 -12.80 -23.66 -4.92
N ASP A 220 -12.82 -22.52 -4.24
CA ASP A 220 -12.98 -22.46 -2.79
C ASP A 220 -14.44 -22.74 -2.39
N GLU A 221 -14.66 -23.36 -1.23
CA GLU A 221 -16.01 -23.59 -0.70
C GLU A 221 -16.74 -22.29 -0.31
N THR A 222 -15.98 -21.21 -0.12
CA THR A 222 -16.47 -19.89 0.24
C THR A 222 -16.53 -18.92 -0.93
N VAL A 223 -16.52 -19.43 -2.17
CA VAL A 223 -16.62 -18.60 -3.38
C VAL A 223 -17.87 -17.72 -3.35
N ARG A 224 -17.69 -16.42 -3.64
CA ARG A 224 -18.79 -15.45 -3.73
C ARG A 224 -18.61 -14.52 -4.91
N CYS A 225 -19.72 -13.97 -5.38
CA CYS A 225 -19.80 -13.16 -6.58
C CYS A 225 -20.67 -11.91 -6.35
N ILE A 226 -20.21 -10.77 -6.86
CA ILE A 226 -21.00 -9.54 -7.01
C ILE A 226 -20.75 -8.87 -8.36
N SER A 227 -21.69 -8.05 -8.79
CA SER A 227 -21.49 -7.20 -9.96
C SER A 227 -20.41 -6.15 -9.70
N GLN A 228 -19.72 -5.73 -10.76
CA GLN A 228 -18.72 -4.65 -10.68
C GLN A 228 -19.31 -3.37 -10.05
N ALA A 229 -20.52 -2.96 -10.44
CA ALA A 229 -21.15 -1.77 -9.89
C ALA A 229 -21.34 -1.84 -8.37
N ARG A 230 -21.68 -3.02 -7.84
CA ARG A 230 -21.82 -3.25 -6.38
C ARG A 230 -20.45 -3.27 -5.72
N TYR A 231 -19.46 -3.94 -6.32
CA TYR A 231 -18.08 -3.95 -5.86
C TYR A 231 -17.52 -2.52 -5.72
N ASP A 232 -17.68 -1.69 -6.75
CA ASP A 232 -17.19 -0.30 -6.76
C ASP A 232 -17.91 0.59 -5.74
N ALA A 233 -19.19 0.34 -5.46
CA ALA A 233 -19.91 1.03 -4.39
C ALA A 233 -19.33 0.69 -3.01
N LEU A 234 -19.13 -0.60 -2.72
CA LEU A 234 -18.57 -1.08 -1.46
C LEU A 234 -17.11 -0.63 -1.27
N ARG A 235 -16.32 -0.69 -2.34
CA ARG A 235 -14.93 -0.21 -2.33
C ARG A 235 -14.88 1.28 -1.98
N ARG A 236 -15.77 2.09 -2.55
CA ARG A 236 -15.85 3.53 -2.22
C ARG A 236 -16.26 3.78 -0.78
N GLU A 237 -17.24 3.02 -0.28
CA GLU A 237 -17.69 3.06 1.11
C GLU A 237 -16.53 2.72 2.07
N TYR A 238 -15.81 1.63 1.79
CA TYR A 238 -14.64 1.23 2.58
C TYR A 238 -13.54 2.30 2.59
N VAL A 239 -13.23 2.89 1.42
CA VAL A 239 -12.22 3.96 1.33
C VAL A 239 -12.66 5.20 2.12
N ALA A 240 -13.93 5.55 2.09
CA ALA A 240 -14.47 6.68 2.87
C ALA A 240 -14.38 6.39 4.38
N TRP A 241 -14.84 5.23 4.81
CA TRP A 241 -14.78 4.78 6.20
C TRP A 241 -13.33 4.71 6.72
N HIS A 242 -12.41 4.17 5.93
CA HIS A 242 -11.00 4.08 6.29
C HIS A 242 -10.39 5.48 6.51
N LYS A 243 -10.69 6.44 5.62
CA LYS A 243 -10.23 7.83 5.77
C LYS A 243 -10.78 8.47 7.05
N GLU A 244 -12.05 8.23 7.37
CA GLU A 244 -12.67 8.73 8.59
C GLU A 244 -11.99 8.14 9.84
N LEU A 245 -11.79 6.82 9.88
CA LEU A 245 -11.14 6.14 11.00
C LEU A 245 -9.69 6.66 11.21
N VAL A 246 -8.94 6.85 10.13
CA VAL A 246 -7.58 7.42 10.18
C VAL A 246 -7.61 8.86 10.71
N ALA A 247 -8.57 9.68 10.29
CA ALA A 247 -8.74 11.04 10.78
C ALA A 247 -9.08 11.07 12.28
N GLN A 248 -10.00 10.23 12.73
CA GLN A 248 -10.39 10.09 14.13
C GLN A 248 -9.19 9.67 14.99
N ASN A 249 -8.46 8.62 14.59
CA ASN A 249 -7.28 8.14 15.31
C ASN A 249 -6.16 9.19 15.37
N THR A 250 -5.92 9.90 14.27
CA THR A 250 -4.95 11.00 14.22
C THR A 250 -5.37 12.15 15.13
N GLY A 251 -6.66 12.51 15.14
CA GLY A 251 -7.22 13.52 16.03
C GLY A 251 -7.09 13.15 17.50
N ALA A 252 -7.47 11.92 17.87
CA ALA A 252 -7.33 11.40 19.22
C ALA A 252 -5.86 11.38 19.69
N SER A 253 -4.94 10.96 18.82
CA SER A 253 -3.49 10.99 19.13
C SER A 253 -2.99 12.43 19.36
N LYS A 254 -3.37 13.38 18.50
CA LYS A 254 -3.03 14.80 18.70
C LYS A 254 -3.60 15.37 19.99
N ALA A 255 -4.85 15.04 20.33
CA ALA A 255 -5.49 15.46 21.56
C ALA A 255 -4.77 14.88 22.79
N ALA A 256 -4.41 13.60 22.76
CA ALA A 256 -3.65 12.97 23.84
C ALA A 256 -2.27 13.60 24.04
N VAL A 257 -1.57 13.94 22.94
CA VAL A 257 -0.28 14.66 23.00
C VAL A 257 -0.46 16.07 23.56
N ALA A 258 -1.52 16.79 23.17
CA ALA A 258 -1.83 18.11 23.71
C ALA A 258 -2.11 18.04 25.22
N GLN A 259 -2.94 17.10 25.66
CA GLN A 259 -3.24 16.87 27.08
C GLN A 259 -2.01 16.47 27.88
N ALA A 260 -1.13 15.62 27.33
CA ALA A 260 0.13 15.27 27.97
C ALA A 260 1.05 16.50 28.10
N ARG A 261 1.11 17.37 27.08
CA ARG A 261 1.88 18.63 27.14
C ARG A 261 1.30 19.61 28.15
N GLU A 262 -0.02 19.74 28.23
CA GLU A 262 -0.69 20.56 29.23
C GLU A 262 -0.44 20.02 30.65
N ALA A 263 -0.57 18.71 30.85
CA ALA A 263 -0.26 18.06 32.12
C ALA A 263 1.22 18.23 32.53
N ASP A 264 2.14 18.11 31.57
CA ASP A 264 3.58 18.37 31.79
C ASP A 264 3.86 19.85 32.07
N GLN A 265 3.13 20.78 31.46
CA GLN A 265 3.24 22.22 31.76
C GLN A 265 2.71 22.56 33.16
N VAL A 266 1.56 21.98 33.54
CA VAL A 266 1.00 22.12 34.91
C VAL A 266 1.97 21.52 35.94
N ARG A 267 2.59 20.38 35.63
CA ARG A 267 3.63 19.77 36.47
C ARG A 267 4.93 20.58 36.47
N ALA A 268 5.29 21.22 35.36
CA ALA A 268 6.47 22.08 35.26
C ALA A 268 6.32 23.42 36.00
N ALA A 269 5.08 23.87 36.26
CA ALA A 269 4.78 25.06 37.05
C ALA A 269 4.91 24.85 38.57
N ALA A 270 5.11 23.62 39.06
CA ALA A 270 5.32 23.32 40.47
C ALA A 270 6.80 23.51 40.86
N TYR A 271 7.15 24.72 41.33
CA TYR A 271 8.46 24.98 41.96
C TYR A 271 8.48 24.41 43.39
N PRO A 272 9.66 24.14 43.99
CA PRO A 272 9.75 23.60 45.34
C PRO A 272 9.12 24.53 46.38
N SER A 273 8.05 24.07 47.03
CA SER A 273 7.32 24.85 48.03
C SER A 273 8.09 25.01 49.34
N HIS A 274 7.91 26.18 49.99
CA HIS A 274 8.45 26.49 51.32
C HIS A 274 9.98 26.44 51.42
N THR A 275 10.69 26.63 50.31
CA THR A 275 12.16 26.61 50.26
C THR A 275 12.80 28.00 50.30
N ILE A 276 12.00 29.06 50.27
CA ILE A 276 12.49 30.45 50.21
C ILE A 276 12.28 31.14 51.55
N VAL A 277 13.34 31.67 52.13
CA VAL A 277 13.32 32.47 53.36
C VAL A 277 13.50 33.94 52.98
N CYS A 278 12.54 34.78 53.38
CA CYS A 278 12.67 36.23 53.33
C CYS A 278 13.32 36.70 54.63
N LEU A 279 14.32 37.58 54.54
CA LEU A 279 14.94 38.22 55.70
C LEU A 279 15.17 39.71 55.44
N VAL A 280 15.17 40.51 56.51
CA VAL A 280 15.54 41.92 56.45
C VAL A 280 17.07 42.03 56.35
N ARG A 281 17.57 42.77 55.35
CA ARG A 281 19.01 43.00 55.16
C ARG A 281 19.46 44.31 55.79
N GLY A 282 20.73 44.39 56.15
CA GLY A 282 21.37 45.69 56.46
C GLY A 282 21.40 46.60 55.23
N SER A 283 21.46 47.92 55.44
CA SER A 283 21.40 48.95 54.38
C SER A 283 22.38 48.71 53.22
N ASP A 284 23.54 48.11 53.51
CA ASP A 284 24.62 47.87 52.56
C ASP A 284 25.07 46.40 52.49
N GLU A 285 24.25 45.47 52.99
CA GLU A 285 24.57 44.04 52.92
C GLU A 285 24.45 43.53 51.47
N THR A 286 25.54 42.95 50.97
CA THR A 286 25.64 42.27 49.68
C THR A 286 25.36 40.77 49.80
N ALA A 287 24.98 40.12 48.69
CA ALA A 287 24.70 38.68 48.68
C ALA A 287 25.84 37.80 49.25
N PRO A 288 27.15 38.08 48.96
CA PRO A 288 28.25 37.33 49.57
C PRO A 288 28.36 37.51 51.08
N GLN A 289 28.11 38.72 51.59
CA GLN A 289 28.15 39.01 53.04
C GLN A 289 27.01 38.30 53.78
N ILE A 290 25.81 38.33 53.20
CA ILE A 290 24.66 37.57 53.72
C ILE A 290 24.98 36.07 53.70
N LYS A 291 25.52 35.55 52.60
CA LYS A 291 25.90 34.13 52.51
C LYS A 291 26.94 33.72 53.57
N ALA A 292 27.93 34.57 53.84
CA ALA A 292 28.93 34.32 54.89
C ALA A 292 28.31 34.33 56.30
N ARG A 293 27.40 35.28 56.58
CA ARG A 293 26.62 35.34 57.82
C ARG A 293 25.81 34.06 58.02
N LEU A 294 25.10 33.61 56.99
CA LEU A 294 24.30 32.38 57.05
C LEU A 294 25.17 31.12 57.21
N ALA A 295 26.37 31.09 56.62
CA ALA A 295 27.30 29.96 56.80
C ALA A 295 27.76 29.79 58.25
N SER A 296 27.93 30.90 58.99
CA SER A 296 28.29 30.86 60.43
C SER A 296 27.20 30.29 61.34
N LEU A 297 25.95 30.20 60.85
CA LEU A 297 24.83 29.58 61.57
C LEU A 297 24.79 28.04 61.40
N GLY A 298 25.78 27.45 60.73
CA GLY A 298 25.88 25.99 60.55
C GLY A 298 24.94 25.40 59.50
N THR A 299 24.10 26.21 58.84
CA THR A 299 23.17 25.76 57.80
C THR A 299 23.89 25.54 56.47
N ARG A 300 24.35 24.32 56.22
CA ARG A 300 24.96 23.91 54.92
C ARG A 300 23.98 23.84 53.74
N ALA A 301 22.73 24.24 53.95
CA ALA A 301 21.61 24.02 53.04
C ALA A 301 21.17 25.29 52.26
N VAL A 302 21.98 26.36 52.26
CA VAL A 302 21.71 27.58 51.48
C VAL A 302 22.27 27.45 50.07
N ASP A 303 21.37 27.39 49.08
CA ASP A 303 21.71 27.26 47.67
C ASP A 303 22.07 28.59 47.01
N TYR A 304 21.28 29.63 47.32
CA TYR A 304 21.34 30.90 46.62
C TYR A 304 20.80 32.03 47.50
N VAL A 305 21.37 33.23 47.35
CA VAL A 305 20.90 34.44 48.02
C VAL A 305 20.62 35.48 46.93
N ASP A 306 19.38 35.92 46.87
CA ASP A 306 18.91 36.94 45.96
C ASP A 306 18.78 38.27 46.71
N VAL A 307 19.48 39.29 46.24
CA VAL A 307 19.52 40.61 46.84
C VAL A 307 19.21 41.62 45.76
N SER A 308 18.09 42.32 45.92
CA SER A 308 17.78 43.49 45.10
C SER A 308 18.32 44.74 45.77
N SER A 309 19.01 45.60 45.02
CA SER A 309 19.48 46.90 45.51
C SER A 309 18.33 47.82 45.94
N SER A 310 17.13 47.61 45.37
CA SER A 310 15.94 48.43 45.61
C SER A 310 15.05 47.98 46.78
N LYS A 311 15.31 46.81 47.38
CA LYS A 311 14.49 46.27 48.47
C LYS A 311 15.29 46.15 49.77
N PRO A 312 14.70 46.43 50.94
CA PRO A 312 15.33 46.20 52.24
C PRO A 312 15.30 44.72 52.67
N THR A 313 14.81 43.83 51.81
CA THR A 313 14.73 42.38 52.03
C THR A 313 15.66 41.62 51.09
N ALA A 314 16.13 40.47 51.56
CA ALA A 314 16.84 39.47 50.77
C ALA A 314 16.07 38.14 50.79
N TYR A 315 16.12 37.41 49.68
CA TYR A 315 15.49 36.10 49.56
C TYR A 315 16.56 35.02 49.50
N VAL A 316 16.52 34.10 50.45
CA VAL A 316 17.45 32.98 50.57
C VAL A 316 16.74 31.71 50.13
N ARG A 317 17.27 31.06 49.09
CA ARG A 317 16.79 29.75 48.67
C ARG A 317 17.55 28.65 49.39
N CYS A 318 16.80 27.78 50.05
CA CYS A 318 17.30 26.59 50.70
C CYS A 318 17.04 25.34 49.85
N THR A 319 17.82 24.29 50.08
CA THR A 319 17.71 23.02 49.34
C THR A 319 16.42 22.25 49.67
N THR A 320 15.87 22.41 50.87
CA THR A 320 14.66 21.73 51.36
C THR A 320 13.80 22.68 52.19
N ALA A 321 12.51 22.33 52.37
CA ALA A 321 11.58 23.10 53.21
C ALA A 321 11.99 23.07 54.70
N GLU A 322 12.50 21.94 55.17
CA GLU A 322 13.02 21.79 56.54
C GLU A 322 14.21 22.71 56.80
N ALA A 323 15.14 22.82 55.84
CA ALA A 323 16.27 23.73 55.94
C ALA A 323 15.84 25.21 55.96
N ALA A 324 14.82 25.57 55.17
CA ALA A 324 14.27 26.91 55.19
C ALA A 324 13.61 27.26 56.53
N LEU A 325 12.86 26.31 57.12
CA LEU A 325 12.25 26.47 58.44
C LEU A 325 13.32 26.62 59.53
N ALA A 326 14.30 25.71 59.59
CA ALA A 326 15.39 25.77 60.55
C ALA A 326 16.20 27.07 60.43
N LEU A 327 16.40 27.56 59.21
CA LEU A 327 17.09 28.83 58.98
C LEU A 327 16.27 30.03 59.46
N ALA A 328 14.96 30.06 59.18
CA ALA A 328 14.08 31.12 59.66
C ALA A 328 14.04 31.14 61.20
N GLU A 329 13.98 29.98 61.85
CA GLU A 329 14.03 29.86 63.32
C GLU A 329 15.36 30.37 63.89
N ALA A 330 16.49 29.99 63.29
CA ALA A 330 17.81 30.44 63.73
C ALA A 330 18.02 31.95 63.60
N LEU A 331 17.36 32.58 62.62
CA LEU A 331 17.42 34.03 62.39
C LEU A 331 16.42 34.82 63.27
N GLY A 332 15.46 34.16 63.91
CA GLY A 332 14.49 34.76 64.81
C GLY A 332 13.48 35.68 64.12
N THR A 333 13.01 36.71 64.82
CA THR A 333 11.87 37.56 64.44
C THR A 333 12.09 38.41 63.17
N GLY A 334 13.26 38.36 62.54
CA GLY A 334 13.61 39.10 61.33
C GLY A 334 13.54 38.30 60.03
N ALA A 335 13.13 37.02 60.07
CA ALA A 335 13.06 36.15 58.91
C ALA A 335 11.83 35.23 58.92
N TYR A 336 11.30 34.90 57.75
CA TYR A 336 10.19 33.96 57.61
C TYR A 336 10.24 33.20 56.27
N VAL A 337 9.64 32.01 56.23
CA VAL A 337 9.52 31.22 55.00
C VAL A 337 8.35 31.75 54.17
N LEU A 338 8.58 32.03 52.89
CA LEU A 338 7.53 32.44 51.95
C LEU A 338 6.47 31.35 51.79
N ARG A 339 5.20 31.76 51.71
CA ARG A 339 4.06 30.85 51.53
C ARG A 339 3.04 31.44 50.56
N GLY A 340 2.30 30.56 49.88
CA GLY A 340 1.19 30.94 49.01
C GLY A 340 1.57 31.97 47.94
N ALA A 341 0.74 33.00 47.77
CA ALA A 341 0.86 33.98 46.70
C ALA A 341 2.22 34.71 46.67
N GLU A 342 2.84 34.97 47.82
CA GLU A 342 4.14 35.67 47.91
C GLU A 342 5.29 34.81 47.37
N GLN A 343 5.21 33.49 47.60
CA GLN A 343 6.14 32.52 47.03
C GLN A 343 5.97 32.41 45.51
N ASP A 344 4.72 32.42 45.04
CA ASP A 344 4.41 32.33 43.61
C ASP A 344 4.85 33.59 42.85
N GLU A 345 4.76 34.76 43.48
CA GLU A 345 5.26 36.03 42.95
C GLU A 345 6.78 36.02 42.85
N TYR A 346 7.48 35.53 43.90
CA TYR A 346 8.93 35.36 43.86
C TYR A 346 9.36 34.48 42.70
N TRP A 347 8.77 33.28 42.56
CA TRP A 347 9.14 32.37 41.47
C TRP A 347 8.84 32.94 40.08
N ARG A 348 7.74 33.69 39.91
CA ARG A 348 7.42 34.39 38.65
C ARG A 348 8.46 35.45 38.28
N ALA A 349 9.07 36.12 39.26
CA ALA A 349 10.11 37.12 39.03
C ALA A 349 11.49 36.50 38.68
N VAL A 350 11.72 35.24 39.03
CA VAL A 350 13.00 34.54 38.80
C VAL A 350 13.09 33.99 37.37
N PRO A 351 14.23 34.09 36.67
CA PRO A 351 14.38 33.54 35.32
C PRO A 351 14.15 32.03 35.23
N LEU A 352 13.50 31.58 34.15
CA LEU A 352 13.13 30.17 33.90
C LEU A 352 14.30 29.16 34.06
N ARG A 353 15.52 29.56 33.68
CA ARG A 353 16.73 28.72 33.85
C ARG A 353 17.01 28.39 35.32
N VAL A 354 16.74 29.33 36.23
CA VAL A 354 17.01 29.21 37.67
C VAL A 354 15.91 28.40 38.36
N GLN A 355 14.67 28.56 37.91
CA GLN A 355 13.53 27.72 38.32
C GLN A 355 13.79 26.24 37.98
N ASN A 356 14.18 25.94 36.75
CA ASN A 356 14.49 24.58 36.29
C ASN A 356 15.64 23.94 37.07
N ALA A 357 16.68 24.70 37.39
CA ALA A 357 17.83 24.22 38.17
C ALA A 357 17.48 23.93 39.64
N ALA A 358 16.52 24.66 40.21
CA ALA A 358 16.00 24.40 41.56
C ALA A 358 15.17 23.12 41.60
N ARG A 359 14.31 22.93 40.57
CA ARG A 359 13.44 21.75 40.46
C ARG A 359 14.24 20.45 40.38
N ARG A 360 15.24 20.38 39.49
CA ARG A 360 16.09 19.19 39.33
C ARG A 360 16.78 18.78 40.63
N ARG A 361 17.19 19.76 41.43
CA ARG A 361 17.82 19.52 42.74
C ARG A 361 16.82 19.00 43.77
N SER A 362 15.63 19.58 43.83
CA SER A 362 14.55 19.10 44.71
C SER A 362 14.14 17.66 44.36
N GLU A 363 14.04 17.32 43.06
CA GLU A 363 13.74 15.95 42.60
C GLU A 363 14.85 14.95 42.98
N GLN A 364 16.11 15.41 43.00
CA GLN A 364 17.26 14.59 43.39
C GLN A 364 17.31 14.35 44.90
N SER A 365 17.03 15.38 45.72
CA SER A 365 17.00 15.27 47.18
C SER A 365 15.83 14.46 47.73
N GLN A 366 14.72 14.32 46.99
CA GLN A 366 13.60 13.45 47.39
C GLN A 366 13.85 11.95 47.11
N ARG A 367 14.88 11.63 46.30
CA ARG A 367 15.22 10.25 45.92
C ARG A 367 16.34 9.65 46.78
N THR A 368 16.97 10.45 47.63
CA THR A 368 18.02 10.08 48.59
C THR A 368 17.47 10.17 49.99
#